data_AF-A0A674NR82-F1
#
_entry.id   AF-A0A674NR82-F1
#
_cell.length_a   1.000
_cell.length_b   1.000
_cell.length_c   1.000
_cell.angle_alpha   90.00
_cell.angle_beta   90.00
_cell.angle_gamma   90.00
#
_symmetry.space_group_name_H-M   'P 1'
#
loop_
_entity.id
_entity.type
_entity.pdbx_description
1 polymer ?
#
loop_
_entity_poly.entity_id
_entity_poly.type
_entity_poly.pdbx_seq_one_letter_code
_entity_poly.pdbx_strand_id
1 'polypeptide(L)'
;MKRNNNCTVIFQAVETRAKHERREKQQKANLSLSVKEVWKECTGISASGLDRMEWTSNFAHHIKALECDDSWNLEFDDKIDPKNPDPGWRTFMWCSSAWFKCSGCQRRWPADKVKVAFHMRRWKKKGTVKVKRFRQRCKSCSNAPMAMPSIPPKNIDILMEKLVQHIEVKCYGKAVDFGSGRSATLEVHDNHEPEHCEACKAGVCRSGGI
;
A
#
# COMPACT_ATOMS: atom_id res chain seq x y z
N MET A 1 7.66 46.75 -33.98
CA MET A 1 7.45 45.71 -32.94
C MET A 1 6.94 44.42 -33.60
N LYS A 2 7.80 43.44 -33.84
CA LYS A 2 7.43 42.12 -34.39
C LYS A 2 7.90 41.01 -33.44
N ARG A 3 7.20 40.83 -32.32
CA ARG A 3 7.33 39.66 -31.45
C ARG A 3 5.95 39.41 -30.85
N ASN A 4 5.20 38.42 -31.36
CA ASN A 4 4.24 37.66 -30.53
C ASN A 4 3.54 36.47 -31.21
N ASN A 5 3.57 36.32 -32.54
CA ASN A 5 2.82 35.23 -33.16
C ASN A 5 3.48 33.85 -32.98
N ASN A 6 4.80 33.78 -32.82
CA ASN A 6 5.51 32.50 -32.70
C ASN A 6 5.40 31.87 -31.30
N CYS A 7 5.28 32.70 -30.25
CA CYS A 7 5.18 32.23 -28.87
C CYS A 7 3.80 31.60 -28.59
N THR A 8 2.73 32.18 -29.14
CA THR A 8 1.36 31.66 -29.03
C THR A 8 1.21 30.30 -29.72
N VAL A 9 1.81 30.10 -30.89
CA VAL A 9 1.75 28.84 -31.64
C VAL A 9 2.49 27.73 -30.88
N ILE A 10 3.67 28.03 -30.32
CA ILE A 10 4.43 27.07 -29.51
C ILE A 10 3.64 26.70 -28.24
N PHE A 11 3.02 27.67 -27.57
CA PHE A 11 2.22 27.42 -26.37
C PHE A 11 1.01 26.53 -26.66
N GLN A 12 0.28 26.79 -27.75
CA GLN A 12 -0.84 25.94 -28.19
C GLN A 12 -0.40 24.52 -28.55
N ALA A 13 0.77 24.35 -29.18
CA ALA A 13 1.32 23.04 -29.49
C ALA A 13 1.68 22.24 -28.22
N VAL A 14 2.28 22.89 -27.22
CA VAL A 14 2.62 22.28 -25.92
C VAL A 14 1.35 21.88 -25.16
N GLU A 15 0.32 22.72 -25.11
CA GLU A 15 -0.95 22.38 -24.47
C GLU A 15 -1.64 21.20 -25.16
N THR A 16 -1.63 21.16 -26.49
CA THR A 16 -2.26 20.10 -27.27
C THR A 16 -1.57 18.76 -27.01
N ARG A 17 -0.23 18.76 -26.98
CA ARG A 17 0.56 17.58 -26.59
C ARG A 17 0.28 17.13 -25.16
N ALA A 18 0.23 18.07 -24.20
CA ALA A 18 -0.10 17.75 -22.80
C ALA A 18 -1.52 17.16 -22.66
N LYS A 19 -2.50 17.67 -23.42
CA LYS A 19 -3.87 17.13 -23.47
C LYS A 19 -3.88 15.72 -24.07
N HIS A 20 -3.10 15.47 -25.12
CA HIS A 20 -2.95 14.14 -25.73
C HIS A 20 -2.34 13.14 -24.73
N GLU A 21 -1.23 13.49 -24.08
CA GLU A 21 -0.56 12.65 -23.09
C GLU A 21 -1.48 12.34 -21.88
N ARG A 22 -2.30 13.30 -21.44
CA ARG A 22 -3.32 13.06 -20.41
C ARG A 22 -4.40 12.08 -20.88
N ARG A 23 -4.89 12.22 -22.11
CA ARG A 23 -5.89 11.31 -22.69
C ARG A 23 -5.34 9.89 -22.84
N GLU A 24 -4.10 9.74 -23.32
CA GLU A 24 -3.45 8.43 -23.40
C GLU A 24 -3.25 7.79 -22.03
N LYS A 25 -2.81 8.55 -21.02
CA LYS A 25 -2.71 8.07 -19.64
C LYS A 25 -4.06 7.63 -19.10
N GLN A 26 -5.11 8.43 -19.33
CA GLN A 26 -6.47 8.07 -18.92
C GLN A 26 -6.97 6.83 -19.65
N GLN A 27 -6.70 6.70 -20.95
CA GLN A 27 -7.12 5.56 -21.75
C GLN A 27 -6.40 4.28 -21.31
N LYS A 28 -5.09 4.34 -21.03
CA LYS A 28 -4.33 3.21 -20.44
C LYS A 28 -4.86 2.83 -19.05
N ALA A 29 -5.22 3.81 -18.22
CA ALA A 29 -5.82 3.55 -16.92
C ALA A 29 -7.21 2.88 -17.04
N ASN A 30 -8.06 3.37 -17.95
CA ASN A 30 -9.37 2.79 -18.24
C ASN A 30 -9.24 1.37 -18.82
N LEU A 31 -8.28 1.14 -19.72
CA LEU A 31 -7.99 -0.18 -20.28
C LEU A 31 -7.53 -1.14 -19.16
N SER A 32 -6.68 -0.68 -18.25
CA SER A 32 -6.25 -1.47 -17.09
C SER A 32 -7.42 -1.82 -16.17
N LEU A 33 -8.36 -0.89 -15.95
CA LEU A 33 -9.58 -1.14 -15.17
C LEU A 33 -10.48 -2.17 -15.85
N SER A 34 -10.73 -2.01 -17.16
CA SER A 34 -11.55 -2.94 -17.94
C SER A 34 -10.92 -4.33 -18.02
N VAL A 35 -9.59 -4.44 -18.22
CA VAL A 35 -8.87 -5.71 -18.19
C VAL A 35 -9.01 -6.37 -16.82
N LYS A 36 -8.91 -5.60 -15.72
CA LYS A 36 -9.13 -6.12 -14.36
C LYS A 36 -10.56 -6.60 -14.14
N GLU A 37 -11.56 -5.95 -14.73
CA GLU A 37 -12.97 -6.35 -14.65
C GLU A 37 -13.23 -7.63 -15.45
N VAL A 38 -12.76 -7.71 -16.70
CA VAL A 38 -12.86 -8.91 -17.56
C VAL A 38 -12.11 -10.09 -16.94
N TRP A 39 -10.92 -9.88 -16.38
CA TRP A 39 -10.21 -10.93 -15.64
C TRP A 39 -11.00 -11.44 -14.45
N LYS A 40 -11.71 -10.56 -13.74
CA LYS A 40 -12.54 -10.92 -12.58
C LYS A 40 -13.71 -11.82 -12.98
N GLU A 41 -14.32 -11.55 -14.14
CA GLU A 41 -15.40 -12.35 -14.72
C GLU A 41 -14.90 -13.71 -15.22
N CYS A 42 -13.73 -13.76 -15.88
CA CYS A 42 -13.21 -15.00 -16.45
C CYS A 42 -12.56 -15.94 -15.41
N THR A 43 -12.00 -15.42 -14.33
CA THR A 43 -11.23 -16.22 -13.34
C THR A 43 -12.00 -16.53 -12.06
N GLY A 44 -13.14 -15.87 -11.81
CA GLY A 44 -13.86 -15.95 -10.53
C GLY A 44 -13.07 -15.40 -9.34
N ILE A 45 -11.92 -14.74 -9.58
CA ILE A 45 -11.07 -14.21 -8.51
C ILE A 45 -11.71 -12.95 -7.93
N SER A 46 -12.04 -13.00 -6.64
CA SER A 46 -12.58 -11.84 -5.90
C SER A 46 -11.62 -10.63 -5.94
N ALA A 47 -12.14 -9.42 -5.69
CA ALA A 47 -11.29 -8.23 -5.56
C ALA A 47 -10.23 -8.39 -4.45
N SER A 48 -10.57 -9.09 -3.37
CA SER A 48 -9.62 -9.48 -2.33
C SER A 48 -8.56 -10.46 -2.83
N GLY A 49 -8.89 -11.35 -3.78
CA GLY A 49 -7.93 -12.24 -4.41
C GLY A 49 -6.92 -11.48 -5.26
N LEU A 50 -7.38 -10.53 -6.08
CA LEU A 50 -6.52 -9.66 -6.89
C LEU A 50 -5.56 -8.82 -6.02
N ASP A 51 -6.08 -8.20 -4.95
CA ASP A 51 -5.29 -7.44 -3.97
C ASP A 51 -4.22 -8.33 -3.32
N ARG A 52 -4.58 -9.54 -2.86
CA ARG A 52 -3.59 -10.47 -2.28
C ARG A 52 -2.51 -10.86 -3.29
N MET A 53 -2.86 -11.12 -4.54
CA MET A 53 -1.90 -11.46 -5.59
C MET A 53 -0.94 -10.31 -5.90
N GLU A 54 -1.41 -9.06 -5.88
CA GLU A 54 -0.57 -7.89 -6.07
C GLU A 54 0.50 -7.80 -4.98
N TRP A 55 0.12 -7.98 -3.72
CA TRP A 55 1.06 -7.99 -2.59
C TRP A 55 2.06 -9.14 -2.67
N THR A 56 1.58 -10.37 -2.90
CA THR A 56 2.47 -11.54 -2.93
C THR A 56 3.42 -11.51 -4.12
N SER A 57 2.98 -11.03 -5.28
CA SER A 57 3.82 -10.91 -6.48
C SER A 57 4.86 -9.81 -6.33
N ASN A 58 4.47 -8.66 -5.77
CA ASN A 58 5.41 -7.56 -5.51
C ASN A 58 6.44 -7.96 -4.44
N PHE A 59 6.01 -8.63 -3.36
CA PHE A 59 6.92 -9.20 -2.36
C PHE A 59 7.91 -10.19 -2.98
N ALA A 60 7.44 -11.13 -3.81
CA ALA A 60 8.29 -12.10 -4.48
C ALA A 60 9.31 -11.42 -5.43
N HIS A 61 8.94 -10.30 -6.07
CA HIS A 61 9.86 -9.50 -6.86
C HIS A 61 10.99 -8.92 -6.02
N HIS A 62 10.68 -8.28 -4.89
CA HIS A 62 11.71 -7.70 -4.01
C HIS A 62 12.56 -8.76 -3.30
N ILE A 63 11.98 -9.91 -2.92
CA ILE A 63 12.74 -11.03 -2.33
C ILE A 63 13.80 -11.56 -3.29
N LYS A 64 13.53 -11.62 -4.60
CA LYS A 64 14.53 -12.08 -5.58
C LYS A 64 15.79 -11.22 -5.57
N ALA A 65 15.69 -9.95 -5.21
CA ALA A 65 16.84 -9.04 -5.11
C ALA A 65 17.74 -9.35 -3.89
N LEU A 66 17.29 -10.18 -2.94
CA LEU A 66 18.13 -10.63 -1.82
C LEU A 66 19.26 -11.57 -2.23
N GLU A 67 19.18 -12.16 -3.43
CA GLU A 67 20.11 -13.16 -3.96
C GLU A 67 20.44 -14.25 -2.91
N CYS A 68 19.41 -14.74 -2.19
CA CYS A 68 19.57 -15.78 -1.18
C CYS A 68 18.82 -17.06 -1.56
N ASP A 69 19.36 -18.21 -1.14
CA ASP A 69 18.75 -19.55 -1.30
C ASP A 69 17.45 -19.75 -0.50
N ASP A 70 17.09 -18.81 0.36
CA ASP A 70 15.96 -18.97 1.26
C ASP A 70 14.64 -18.67 0.56
N SER A 71 13.67 -19.56 0.75
CA SER A 71 12.31 -19.34 0.28
C SER A 71 11.53 -18.44 1.26
N TRP A 72 10.83 -17.42 0.76
CA TRP A 72 10.00 -16.53 1.57
C TRP A 72 8.55 -16.55 1.12
N ASN A 73 7.62 -16.65 2.09
CA ASN A 73 6.18 -16.54 1.85
C ASN A 73 5.60 -15.33 2.58
N LEU A 74 4.59 -14.69 1.98
CA LEU A 74 3.81 -13.61 2.59
C LEU A 74 2.36 -14.02 2.78
N GLU A 75 1.87 -13.93 4.02
CA GLU A 75 0.56 -14.38 4.45
C GLU A 75 -0.21 -13.23 5.11
N PHE A 76 -1.48 -13.09 4.79
CA PHE A 76 -2.34 -12.12 5.48
C PHE A 76 -2.90 -12.76 6.74
N ASP A 77 -2.62 -12.14 7.89
CA ASP A 77 -3.06 -12.59 9.20
C ASP A 77 -3.48 -11.38 10.05
N ASP A 78 -4.80 -11.15 10.13
CA ASP A 78 -5.36 -10.04 10.90
C ASP A 78 -5.25 -10.21 12.42
N LYS A 79 -4.80 -11.38 12.88
CA LYS A 79 -4.68 -11.70 14.31
C LYS A 79 -3.31 -11.34 14.88
N ILE A 80 -2.32 -10.97 14.06
CA ILE A 80 -1.01 -10.60 14.60
C ILE A 80 -1.13 -9.36 15.49
N ASP A 81 -0.50 -9.44 16.66
CA ASP A 81 -0.32 -8.33 17.57
C ASP A 81 1.11 -7.78 17.43
N PRO A 82 1.30 -6.61 16.79
CA PRO A 82 2.63 -6.02 16.61
C PRO A 82 3.36 -5.66 17.92
N LYS A 83 2.64 -5.59 19.05
CA LYS A 83 3.26 -5.33 20.37
C LYS A 83 3.81 -6.59 21.02
N ASN A 84 3.21 -7.74 20.74
CA ASN A 84 3.50 -9.01 21.40
C ASN A 84 3.75 -10.11 20.35
N PRO A 85 4.89 -10.08 19.65
CA PRO A 85 5.23 -11.14 18.70
C PRO A 85 5.53 -12.46 19.41
N ASP A 86 5.08 -13.56 18.81
CA ASP A 86 5.45 -14.90 19.25
C ASP A 86 6.99 -15.08 19.27
N PRO A 87 7.53 -15.94 20.15
CA PRO A 87 8.96 -16.19 20.21
C PRO A 87 9.58 -16.54 18.85
N GLY A 88 10.72 -15.89 18.55
CA GLY A 88 11.45 -16.08 17.29
C GLY A 88 10.92 -15.25 16.11
N TRP A 89 9.77 -14.57 16.24
CA TRP A 89 9.32 -13.60 15.26
C TRP A 89 9.96 -12.22 15.51
N ARG A 90 10.07 -11.43 14.45
CA ARG A 90 10.54 -10.04 14.46
C ARG A 90 9.43 -9.17 13.90
N THR A 91 9.29 -7.93 14.37
CA THR A 91 8.22 -7.04 13.95
C THR A 91 8.75 -5.89 13.10
N PHE A 92 7.97 -5.45 12.13
CA PHE A 92 8.18 -4.23 11.37
C PHE A 92 6.83 -3.55 11.16
N MET A 93 6.78 -2.22 11.29
CA MET A 93 5.58 -1.44 11.01
C MET A 93 5.91 -0.30 10.06
N TRP A 94 4.99 -0.02 9.15
CA TRP A 94 5.09 1.07 8.19
C TRP A 94 3.82 1.90 8.15
N CYS A 95 3.96 3.15 7.68
CA CYS A 95 2.85 4.06 7.41
C CYS A 95 2.66 4.19 5.90
N SER A 96 1.42 3.98 5.45
CA SER A 96 1.05 4.19 4.06
C SER A 96 -0.22 5.02 3.96
N SER A 97 -0.47 5.59 2.79
CA SER A 97 -1.78 6.12 2.47
C SER A 97 -2.66 5.05 1.83
N ALA A 98 -3.96 5.13 2.08
CA ALA A 98 -4.94 4.20 1.55
C ALA A 98 -6.30 4.84 1.39
N TRP A 99 -7.14 4.22 0.55
CA TRP A 99 -8.56 4.48 0.49
C TRP A 99 -9.34 3.44 1.28
N PHE A 100 -10.42 3.85 1.92
CA PHE A 100 -11.38 2.97 2.55
C PHE A 100 -12.71 3.03 1.81
N LYS A 101 -13.50 1.97 1.91
CA LYS A 101 -14.87 1.91 1.40
C LYS A 101 -15.76 1.21 2.42
N CYS A 102 -16.78 1.90 2.90
CA CYS A 102 -17.76 1.31 3.80
C CYS A 102 -18.64 0.31 3.04
N SER A 103 -18.82 -0.90 3.56
CA SER A 103 -19.75 -1.87 2.97
C SER A 103 -21.22 -1.50 3.19
N GLY A 104 -21.54 -0.79 4.27
CA GLY A 104 -22.91 -0.36 4.59
C GLY A 104 -23.39 0.79 3.72
N CYS A 105 -22.72 1.95 3.79
CA CYS A 105 -23.15 3.17 3.09
C CYS A 105 -22.38 3.47 1.79
N GLN A 106 -21.47 2.60 1.36
CA GLN A 106 -20.65 2.73 0.14
C GLN A 106 -19.72 3.96 0.06
N ARG A 107 -19.73 4.85 1.06
CA ARG A 107 -18.85 6.02 1.14
C ARG A 107 -17.38 5.59 1.09
N ARG A 108 -16.57 6.40 0.42
CA ARG A 108 -15.12 6.28 0.35
C ARG A 108 -14.46 7.46 1.05
N TRP A 109 -13.34 7.22 1.71
CA TRP A 109 -12.53 8.26 2.33
C TRP A 109 -11.05 7.88 2.27
N PRO A 110 -10.13 8.85 2.12
CA PRO A 110 -8.70 8.61 2.18
C PRO A 110 -8.19 8.65 3.63
N ALA A 111 -7.03 8.04 3.88
CA ALA A 111 -6.18 8.36 5.02
C ALA A 111 -4.71 8.27 4.60
N ASP A 112 -3.86 9.08 5.20
CA ASP A 112 -2.43 9.24 4.87
C ASP A 112 -1.49 8.47 5.81
N LYS A 113 -1.98 8.07 6.99
CA LYS A 113 -1.22 7.40 8.06
C LYS A 113 -1.78 6.03 8.44
N VAL A 114 -2.19 5.24 7.45
CA VAL A 114 -2.64 3.85 7.66
C VAL A 114 -1.45 2.99 8.08
N LYS A 115 -1.59 2.28 9.20
CA LYS A 115 -0.57 1.36 9.68
C LYS A 115 -0.66 0.03 8.95
N VAL A 116 0.51 -0.52 8.62
CA VAL A 116 0.68 -1.91 8.21
C VAL A 116 1.73 -2.53 9.11
N ALA A 117 1.41 -3.68 9.71
CA ALA A 117 2.31 -4.43 10.56
C ALA A 117 2.73 -5.74 9.90
N PHE A 118 3.97 -6.13 10.14
CA PHE A 118 4.56 -7.36 9.68
C PHE A 118 5.18 -8.11 10.85
N HIS A 119 4.90 -9.40 10.94
CA HIS A 119 5.72 -10.35 11.69
C HIS A 119 6.53 -11.16 10.70
N MET A 120 7.84 -11.21 10.88
CA MET A 120 8.74 -11.97 10.02
C MET A 120 9.53 -12.96 10.86
N ARG A 121 9.70 -14.18 10.35
CA ARG A 121 10.53 -15.21 10.97
C ARG A 121 11.26 -15.98 9.91
N ARG A 122 12.52 -16.25 10.18
CA ARG A 122 13.36 -17.16 9.39
C ARG A 122 13.70 -18.39 10.22
N TRP A 123 13.55 -19.57 9.63
CA TRP A 123 13.94 -20.84 10.22
C TRP A 123 14.56 -21.72 9.15
N LYS A 124 15.84 -22.06 9.33
CA LYS A 124 16.67 -22.73 8.31
C LYS A 124 16.63 -21.92 6.99
N LYS A 125 16.28 -22.55 5.87
CA LYS A 125 16.14 -21.93 4.54
C LYS A 125 14.70 -21.48 4.20
N LYS A 126 13.84 -21.30 5.21
CA LYS A 126 12.44 -20.88 5.01
C LYS A 126 12.12 -19.65 5.85
N GLY A 127 11.57 -18.64 5.21
CA GLY A 127 11.09 -17.41 5.81
C GLY A 127 9.58 -17.27 5.63
N THR A 128 8.92 -16.75 6.66
CA THR A 128 7.50 -16.41 6.62
C THR A 128 7.32 -14.98 7.08
N VAL A 129 6.55 -14.22 6.32
CA VAL A 129 6.03 -12.91 6.70
C VAL A 129 4.52 -13.03 6.87
N LYS A 130 4.02 -12.59 8.01
CA LYS A 130 2.60 -12.34 8.23
C LYS A 130 2.33 -10.84 8.18
N VAL A 131 1.28 -10.42 7.48
CA VAL A 131 0.89 -9.02 7.35
C VAL A 131 -0.50 -8.76 7.92
N LYS A 132 -0.61 -7.67 8.67
CA LYS A 132 -1.88 -7.07 9.11
C LYS A 132 -1.97 -5.64 8.62
N ARG A 133 -3.12 -5.33 8.02
CA ARG A 133 -3.46 -3.99 7.55
C ARG A 133 -4.55 -3.44 8.45
N PHE A 134 -4.29 -2.31 9.08
CA PHE A 134 -5.21 -1.76 10.06
C PHE A 134 -6.41 -1.09 9.38
N ARG A 135 -7.60 -1.47 9.81
CA ARG A 135 -8.89 -1.02 9.28
C ARG A 135 -9.29 0.34 9.86
N GLN A 136 -10.28 0.96 9.22
CA GLN A 136 -10.96 2.15 9.74
C GLN A 136 -12.48 1.97 9.75
N ARG A 137 -13.14 2.47 10.79
CA ARG A 137 -14.60 2.47 10.92
C ARG A 137 -15.17 3.64 10.12
N CYS A 138 -16.29 3.41 9.43
CA CYS A 138 -17.05 4.49 8.80
C CYS A 138 -17.63 5.44 9.86
N LYS A 139 -17.47 6.75 9.70
CA LYS A 139 -17.99 7.76 10.64
C LYS A 139 -19.52 7.84 10.68
N SER A 140 -20.21 7.52 9.58
CA SER A 140 -21.68 7.60 9.53
C SER A 140 -22.41 6.28 9.79
N CYS A 141 -21.68 5.19 10.03
CA CYS A 141 -22.31 3.89 10.26
C CYS A 141 -21.88 3.34 11.61
N SER A 142 -22.84 3.15 12.51
CA SER A 142 -22.61 2.52 13.81
C SER A 142 -22.35 1.02 13.72
N ASN A 143 -23.09 0.34 12.83
CA ASN A 143 -23.12 -1.13 12.73
C ASN A 143 -22.33 -1.71 11.55
N ALA A 144 -21.68 -0.88 10.73
CA ALA A 144 -20.90 -1.39 9.61
C ALA A 144 -19.56 -1.99 10.11
N PRO A 145 -19.10 -3.11 9.53
CA PRO A 145 -17.75 -3.61 9.76
C PRO A 145 -16.70 -2.54 9.43
N MET A 146 -15.55 -2.59 10.11
CA MET A 146 -14.44 -1.71 9.77
C MET A 146 -13.90 -2.04 8.37
N ALA A 147 -13.67 -1.02 7.56
CA ALA A 147 -13.23 -1.13 6.19
C ALA A 147 -11.73 -1.50 6.12
N MET A 148 -11.40 -2.47 5.28
CA MET A 148 -10.01 -2.81 4.93
C MET A 148 -9.41 -1.67 4.07
N PRO A 149 -8.15 -1.26 4.31
CA PRO A 149 -7.50 -0.28 3.45
C PRO A 149 -7.19 -0.85 2.06
N SER A 150 -7.47 -0.04 1.04
CA SER A 150 -7.00 -0.22 -0.34
C SER A 150 -5.76 0.66 -0.54
N ILE A 151 -4.58 0.04 -0.45
CA ILE A 151 -3.29 0.72 -0.60
C ILE A 151 -2.96 0.83 -2.09
N PRO A 152 -2.56 2.01 -2.61
CA PRO A 152 -2.17 2.16 -4.00
C PRO A 152 -0.99 1.25 -4.39
N PRO A 153 -0.94 0.71 -5.63
CA PRO A 153 0.14 -0.18 -6.08
C PRO A 153 1.55 0.37 -5.85
N LYS A 154 1.77 1.66 -6.14
CA LYS A 154 3.05 2.35 -5.89
C LYS A 154 3.46 2.30 -4.41
N ASN A 155 2.49 2.37 -3.50
CA ASN A 155 2.76 2.33 -2.08
C ASN A 155 2.98 0.90 -1.58
N ILE A 156 2.34 -0.10 -2.20
CA ILE A 156 2.64 -1.52 -1.96
C ILE A 156 4.10 -1.81 -2.35
N ASP A 157 4.56 -1.29 -3.49
CA ASP A 157 5.94 -1.47 -3.95
C ASP A 157 6.97 -0.94 -2.94
N ILE A 158 6.82 0.32 -2.51
CA ILE A 158 7.68 0.93 -1.48
C ILE A 158 7.61 0.13 -0.17
N LEU A 159 6.42 -0.32 0.22
CA LEU A 159 6.21 -1.10 1.43
C LEU A 159 6.96 -2.44 1.39
N MET A 160 6.96 -3.11 0.25
CA MET A 160 7.68 -4.38 0.05
C MET A 160 9.19 -4.19 0.04
N GLU A 161 9.69 -3.14 -0.61
CA GLU A 161 11.10 -2.76 -0.55
C GLU A 161 11.56 -2.60 0.91
N LYS A 162 10.82 -1.82 1.71
CA LYS A 162 11.14 -1.61 3.13
C LYS A 162 11.01 -2.88 3.96
N LEU A 163 10.02 -3.72 3.70
CA LEU A 163 9.89 -5.01 4.36
C LEU A 163 11.11 -5.89 4.09
N VAL A 164 11.59 -5.96 2.84
CA VAL A 164 12.75 -6.76 2.46
C VAL A 164 14.04 -6.22 3.09
N GLN A 165 14.25 -4.90 3.10
CA GLN A 165 15.34 -4.27 3.85
C GLN A 165 15.31 -4.65 5.35
N HIS A 166 14.12 -4.69 5.96
CA HIS A 166 13.97 -5.14 7.34
C HIS A 166 14.22 -6.64 7.53
N ILE A 167 13.91 -7.47 6.54
CA ILE A 167 14.26 -8.90 6.56
C ILE A 167 15.78 -9.06 6.56
N GLU A 168 16.51 -8.33 5.72
CA GLU A 168 17.97 -8.35 5.68
C GLU A 168 18.60 -8.00 7.03
N VAL A 169 18.13 -6.93 7.64
CA VAL A 169 18.64 -6.49 8.95
C VAL A 169 18.24 -7.48 10.05
N LYS A 170 16.95 -7.82 10.16
CA LYS A 170 16.41 -8.53 11.35
C LYS A 170 16.55 -10.05 11.29
N CYS A 171 16.61 -10.63 10.10
CA CYS A 171 16.66 -12.08 9.91
C CYS A 171 18.03 -12.57 9.42
N TYR A 172 18.82 -11.72 8.75
CA TYR A 172 20.16 -12.05 8.24
C TYR A 172 21.28 -11.26 8.92
N GLY A 173 20.98 -10.21 9.67
CA GLY A 173 22.01 -9.39 10.33
C GLY A 173 22.85 -8.56 9.36
N LYS A 174 22.37 -8.33 8.13
CA LYS A 174 23.06 -7.50 7.14
C LYS A 174 22.90 -6.01 7.49
N ALA A 175 23.91 -5.21 7.15
CA ALA A 175 23.77 -3.76 7.14
C ALA A 175 23.06 -3.32 5.86
N VAL A 176 22.09 -2.41 5.98
CA VAL A 176 21.29 -1.90 4.86
C VAL A 176 21.12 -0.39 4.99
N ASP A 177 21.26 0.32 3.88
CA ASP A 177 20.83 1.71 3.77
C ASP A 177 19.33 1.74 3.42
N PHE A 178 18.51 2.27 4.33
CA PHE A 178 17.07 2.35 4.15
C PHE A 178 16.66 3.45 3.15
N GLY A 179 17.56 4.35 2.76
CA GLY A 179 17.23 5.49 1.90
C GLY A 179 16.09 6.37 2.45
N SER A 180 15.53 7.21 1.59
CA SER A 180 14.48 8.19 1.96
C SER A 180 13.08 7.83 1.47
N GLY A 181 12.89 6.62 0.92
CA GLY A 181 11.63 6.17 0.34
C GLY A 181 10.47 6.27 1.33
N ARG A 182 9.47 7.10 1.01
CA ARG A 182 8.23 7.29 1.79
C ARG A 182 7.03 6.95 0.90
N SER A 183 5.99 6.37 1.48
CA SER A 183 4.74 6.18 0.76
C SER A 183 4.19 7.52 0.28
N ALA A 184 3.62 7.54 -0.92
CA ALA A 184 2.93 8.71 -1.46
C ALA A 184 1.78 9.09 -0.52
N THR A 185 1.63 10.38 -0.23
CA THR A 185 0.54 10.90 0.59
C THR A 185 -0.74 11.03 -0.22
N LEU A 186 -1.88 10.97 0.45
CA LEU A 186 -3.17 11.37 -0.10
C LEU A 186 -3.57 12.68 0.56
N GLU A 187 -4.30 13.53 -0.15
CA GLU A 187 -4.94 14.69 0.46
C GLU A 187 -6.05 14.21 1.38
N VAL A 188 -5.92 14.55 2.67
CA VAL A 188 -6.87 14.20 3.72
C VAL A 188 -7.32 15.50 4.37
N HIS A 189 -8.62 15.78 4.25
CA HIS A 189 -9.23 16.99 4.83
C HIS A 189 -9.76 16.76 6.25
N ASP A 190 -9.95 15.50 6.63
CA ASP A 190 -10.49 15.12 7.92
C ASP A 190 -9.38 14.94 8.97
N ASN A 191 -9.64 15.40 10.19
CA ASN A 191 -8.78 15.10 11.31
C ASN A 191 -8.79 13.59 11.64
N HIS A 192 -7.65 13.13 12.16
CA HIS A 192 -7.51 11.75 12.62
C HIS A 192 -8.32 11.52 13.90
N GLU A 193 -9.27 10.57 13.84
CA GLU A 193 -10.16 10.21 14.95
C GLU A 193 -9.80 8.82 15.51
N PRO A 194 -9.17 8.74 16.70
CA PRO A 194 -8.68 7.49 17.28
C PRO A 194 -9.75 6.40 17.48
N GLU A 195 -10.97 6.79 17.83
CA GLU A 195 -12.12 5.91 18.03
C GLU A 195 -12.57 5.19 16.75
N HIS A 196 -12.20 5.73 15.59
CA HIS A 196 -12.47 5.14 14.27
C HIS A 196 -11.28 4.35 13.69
N CYS A 197 -10.11 4.36 14.33
CA CYS A 197 -8.89 3.74 13.84
C CYS A 197 -8.54 2.43 14.56
N GLU A 198 -8.41 1.31 13.84
CA GLU A 198 -8.05 0.02 14.45
C GLU A 198 -6.66 0.07 15.09
N ALA A 199 -5.72 0.80 14.49
CA ALA A 199 -4.37 0.95 15.02
C ALA A 199 -4.33 1.74 16.33
N CYS A 200 -5.22 2.74 16.51
CA CYS A 200 -5.34 3.48 17.77
C CYS A 200 -5.89 2.58 18.87
N LYS A 201 -6.91 1.78 18.56
CA LYS A 201 -7.48 0.80 19.50
C LYS A 201 -6.46 -0.25 19.94
N ALA A 202 -5.57 -0.65 19.04
CA ALA A 202 -4.42 -1.51 19.37
C ALA A 202 -3.26 -0.75 20.05
N GLY A 203 -3.33 0.58 20.16
CA GLY A 203 -2.31 1.46 20.72
C GLY A 203 -0.99 1.46 19.94
N VAL A 204 -1.02 1.24 18.63
CA VAL A 204 0.15 1.30 17.72
C VAL A 204 0.08 2.44 16.71
N CYS A 205 -1.03 3.18 16.70
CA CYS A 205 -1.11 4.43 15.99
C CYS A 205 -0.40 5.52 16.80
N ARG A 206 0.89 5.73 16.53
CA ARG A 206 1.58 6.92 17.03
C ARG A 206 1.22 8.10 16.15
N SER A 207 0.33 8.95 16.65
CA SER A 207 0.15 10.32 16.20
C SER A 207 0.53 11.23 17.38
N GLY A 208 1.82 11.56 17.55
CA GLY A 208 2.33 12.57 18.51
C GLY A 208 3.71 12.29 19.15
N GLY A 209 4.72 13.13 18.85
CA GLY A 209 6.03 13.29 19.52
C GLY A 209 7.16 12.39 18.98
N ILE A 210 8.29 12.87 18.46
CA ILE A 210 9.01 14.16 18.60
C ILE A 210 9.13 14.87 17.24
#